data_AF-A0A4R0RPE7-F1
#
_entry.id   AF-A0A4R0RPE7-F1
#
_cell.length_a   1.000
_cell.length_b   1.000
_cell.length_c   1.000
_cell.angle_alpha   90.00
_cell.angle_beta   90.00
_cell.angle_gamma   90.00
#
_symmetry.space_group_name_H-M   'P 1'
#
loop_
_entity.id
_entity.type
_entity.pdbx_description
1 polymer ?
#
loop_
_entity_poly.entity_id
_entity_poly.type
_entity_poly.pdbx_seq_one_letter_code
_entity_poly.pdbx_strand_id
1 'polypeptide(L)'
;MLWFNLFVVPSVLLAILNATPTLAAENSNAINTRQDLLRWIATTSSELTFIGDPIEGPSPYPKRADADALDVLLIYCSVYSGTSCQGPCTVYRGGAGCIETPSTNCLKASANVSFCFLGGCQTGDPNVAQCHVLSSCGTKADDGFCFTPNTTSVNVIGGDFVTVA
;
A
#
# COMPACT_ATOMS: atom_id res chain seq x y z
N MET A 1 26.66 -8.12 -75.88
CA MET A 1 25.47 -8.67 -75.18
C MET A 1 25.93 -9.11 -73.80
N LEU A 2 25.72 -8.25 -72.80
CA LEU A 2 26.09 -8.50 -71.40
C LEU A 2 24.79 -8.40 -70.58
N TRP A 3 24.41 -9.54 -70.01
CA TRP A 3 23.15 -9.81 -69.35
C TRP A 3 23.28 -9.45 -67.86
N PHE A 4 22.59 -8.39 -67.41
CA PHE A 4 22.52 -8.04 -65.98
C PHE A 4 21.51 -8.97 -65.28
N ASN A 5 22.01 -9.82 -64.38
CA ASN A 5 21.16 -10.57 -63.45
C ASN A 5 20.89 -9.72 -62.20
N LEU A 6 19.62 -9.34 -62.04
CA LEU A 6 19.11 -8.64 -60.86
C LEU A 6 18.80 -9.67 -59.77
N PHE A 7 19.64 -9.81 -58.75
CA PHE A 7 19.33 -10.62 -57.56
C PHE A 7 18.61 -9.75 -56.53
N VAL A 8 17.32 -10.01 -56.33
CA VAL A 8 16.50 -9.45 -55.25
C VAL A 8 16.77 -10.27 -53.99
N VAL A 9 17.35 -9.65 -52.96
CA VAL A 9 17.53 -10.24 -51.62
C VAL A 9 16.35 -9.80 -50.74
N PRO A 10 15.53 -10.71 -50.19
CA PRO A 10 14.50 -10.32 -49.23
C PRO A 10 15.11 -10.21 -47.81
N SER A 11 14.82 -9.07 -47.18
CA SER A 11 15.16 -8.71 -45.80
C SER A 11 14.61 -9.70 -44.76
N VAL A 12 15.42 -10.02 -43.76
CA VAL A 12 14.94 -10.61 -42.49
C VAL A 12 15.13 -9.56 -41.40
N LEU A 13 14.03 -8.88 -41.04
CA LEU A 13 13.98 -7.96 -39.90
C LEU A 13 13.69 -8.79 -38.64
N LEU A 14 14.70 -9.04 -37.79
CA LEU A 14 14.47 -9.61 -36.46
C LEU A 14 13.89 -8.52 -35.53
N ALA A 15 12.60 -8.62 -35.21
CA ALA A 15 12.00 -7.84 -34.13
C ALA A 15 12.40 -8.46 -32.78
N ILE A 16 13.28 -7.79 -32.05
CA ILE A 16 13.63 -8.15 -30.68
C ILE A 16 12.49 -7.66 -29.78
N LEU A 17 11.61 -8.57 -29.34
CA LEU A 17 10.64 -8.26 -28.28
C LEU A 17 11.41 -8.06 -26.97
N ASN A 18 11.75 -6.83 -26.64
CA ASN A 18 12.09 -6.48 -25.26
C ASN A 18 10.77 -6.43 -24.49
N ALA A 19 10.44 -7.52 -23.78
CA ALA A 19 9.41 -7.48 -22.76
C ALA A 19 9.86 -6.48 -21.69
N THR A 20 9.29 -5.27 -21.72
CA THR A 20 9.42 -4.32 -20.63
C THR A 20 8.75 -4.95 -19.40
N PRO A 21 9.45 -5.11 -18.26
CA PRO A 21 8.76 -5.49 -17.04
C PRO A 21 7.71 -4.41 -16.75
N THR A 22 6.44 -4.80 -16.83
CA THR A 22 5.33 -3.97 -16.36
C THR A 22 5.52 -3.82 -14.86
N LEU A 23 6.09 -2.69 -14.44
CA LEU A 23 5.98 -2.26 -13.06
C LEU A 23 4.48 -2.19 -12.76
N ALA A 24 4.04 -2.97 -11.77
CA ALA A 24 2.69 -2.85 -11.23
C ALA A 24 2.43 -1.35 -11.00
N ALA A 25 1.31 -0.86 -11.52
CA ALA A 25 0.95 0.55 -11.49
C ALA A 25 1.29 1.15 -10.12
N GLU A 26 2.20 2.13 -10.11
CA GLU A 26 2.53 2.86 -8.91
C GLU A 26 1.26 3.60 -8.49
N ASN A 27 0.71 3.21 -7.34
CA ASN A 27 -0.44 3.88 -6.76
C ASN A 27 -0.07 5.35 -6.54
N SER A 28 -0.68 6.26 -7.31
CA SER A 28 -0.46 7.71 -7.23
C SER A 28 -0.84 8.32 -5.87
N ASN A 29 -1.41 7.52 -4.96
CA ASN A 29 -1.71 7.88 -3.58
C ASN A 29 -0.70 7.29 -2.56
N ALA A 30 0.47 6.82 -2.99
CA ALA A 30 1.45 6.20 -2.11
C ALA A 30 2.08 7.20 -1.12
N ILE A 31 1.88 6.97 0.18
CA ILE A 31 2.51 7.77 1.25
C ILE A 31 3.94 7.28 1.53
N ASN A 32 4.14 5.95 1.46
CA ASN A 32 5.43 5.30 1.52
C ASN A 32 5.56 4.36 0.32
N THR A 33 6.78 4.18 -0.19
CA THR A 33 6.98 3.19 -1.24
C THR A 33 6.83 1.78 -0.66
N ARG A 34 6.31 0.84 -1.48
CA ARG A 34 6.22 -0.56 -1.08
C ARG A 34 7.60 -1.11 -0.68
N GLN A 35 8.65 -0.74 -1.40
CA GLN A 35 10.00 -1.22 -1.15
C GLN A 35 10.54 -0.74 0.21
N ASP A 36 10.23 0.49 0.62
CA ASP A 36 10.66 1.00 1.93
C ASP A 36 9.95 0.27 3.09
N LEU A 37 8.67 -0.05 2.90
CA LEU A 37 7.92 -0.86 3.87
C LEU A 37 8.51 -2.28 3.98
N LEU A 38 8.78 -2.93 2.84
CA LEU A 38 9.42 -4.26 2.82
C LEU A 38 10.81 -4.25 3.45
N ARG A 39 11.61 -3.21 3.18
CA ARG A 39 12.92 -3.04 3.79
C ARG A 39 12.81 -2.95 5.30
N TRP A 40 11.88 -2.15 5.82
CA TRP A 40 11.66 -2.04 7.26
C TRP A 40 11.21 -3.37 7.87
N ILE A 41 10.28 -4.08 7.23
CA ILE A 41 9.83 -5.41 7.68
C ILE A 41 11.00 -6.39 7.80
N ALA A 42 11.95 -6.35 6.85
CA ALA A 42 13.09 -7.25 6.84
C ALA A 42 14.16 -6.91 7.90
N THR A 43 14.25 -5.66 8.34
CA THR A 43 15.31 -5.18 9.24
C THR A 43 14.84 -4.88 10.66
N THR A 44 13.54 -4.78 10.88
CA THR A 44 12.98 -4.42 12.19
C THR A 44 13.20 -5.54 13.20
N SER A 45 13.48 -5.17 14.46
CA SER A 45 13.55 -6.09 15.59
C SER A 45 12.20 -6.28 16.29
N SER A 46 11.16 -5.59 15.85
CA SER A 46 9.80 -5.71 16.40
C SER A 46 9.18 -7.06 16.07
N GLU A 47 8.35 -7.57 16.98
CA GLU A 47 7.55 -8.76 16.71
C GLU A 47 6.43 -8.41 15.72
N LEU A 48 6.38 -9.14 14.60
CA LEU A 48 5.46 -8.87 13.50
C LEU A 48 4.39 -9.97 13.41
N THR A 49 3.12 -9.56 13.44
CA THR A 49 1.99 -10.38 13.02
C THR A 49 1.62 -10.06 11.58
N PHE A 50 1.38 -11.07 10.74
CA PHE A 50 1.01 -10.88 9.34
C PHE A 50 -0.46 -11.22 9.11
N ILE A 51 -1.21 -10.32 8.48
CA ILE A 51 -2.64 -10.48 8.17
C ILE A 51 -2.88 -10.20 6.68
N GLY A 52 -3.72 -11.03 6.05
CA GLY A 52 -4.12 -10.88 4.66
C GLY A 52 -3.24 -11.65 3.68
N ASP A 53 -2.96 -11.04 2.54
CA ASP A 53 -2.21 -11.68 1.44
C ASP A 53 -0.72 -11.86 1.79
N PRO A 54 -0.03 -12.85 1.17
CA PRO A 54 1.42 -12.99 1.29
C PRO A 54 2.13 -11.67 0.96
N ILE A 55 3.14 -11.28 1.73
CA ILE A 55 3.82 -9.99 1.52
C ILE A 55 4.56 -9.93 0.17
N GLU A 56 5.14 -11.06 -0.22
CA GLU A 56 5.82 -11.25 -1.49
C GLU A 56 5.02 -12.16 -2.42
N GLY A 57 5.14 -11.92 -3.71
CA GLY A 57 4.46 -12.70 -4.74
C GLY A 57 3.02 -12.25 -5.06
N PRO A 58 2.42 -12.87 -6.08
CA PRO A 58 1.05 -12.57 -6.46
C PRO A 58 0.10 -12.92 -5.32
N SER A 59 -0.94 -12.10 -5.13
CA SER A 59 -2.01 -12.45 -4.19
C SER A 59 -2.65 -13.77 -4.66
N PRO A 60 -2.81 -14.77 -3.76
CA PRO A 60 -3.50 -16.02 -4.09
C PRO A 60 -5.00 -15.79 -4.36
N TYR A 61 -5.54 -14.65 -3.93
CA TYR A 61 -6.87 -14.17 -4.23
C TYR A 61 -6.75 -12.93 -5.11
N PRO A 62 -6.50 -13.10 -6.43
CA PRO A 62 -6.41 -11.96 -7.33
C PRO A 62 -7.70 -11.15 -7.18
N LYS A 63 -7.57 -9.95 -6.59
CA LYS A 63 -8.68 -8.99 -6.55
C LYS A 63 -9.13 -8.80 -7.99
N ARG A 64 -10.44 -8.68 -8.21
CA ARG A 64 -10.98 -8.54 -9.57
C ARG A 64 -10.20 -7.43 -10.29
N ALA A 65 -9.97 -7.62 -11.59
CA ALA A 65 -9.18 -6.75 -12.43
C ALA A 65 -9.84 -5.37 -12.70
N ASP A 66 -10.76 -4.93 -11.85
CA ASP A 66 -11.01 -3.50 -11.66
C ASP A 66 -9.70 -2.86 -11.20
N ALA A 67 -9.21 -1.93 -12.01
CA ALA A 67 -7.99 -1.16 -11.78
C ALA A 67 -8.00 -0.35 -10.46
N ASP A 68 -9.10 -0.43 -9.69
CA ASP A 68 -9.35 0.26 -8.42
C ASP A 68 -9.14 -0.64 -7.19
N ALA A 69 -8.83 -1.92 -7.37
CA ALA A 69 -8.49 -2.80 -6.25
C ALA A 69 -7.12 -2.45 -5.65
N LEU A 70 -7.07 -1.42 -4.80
CA LEU A 70 -5.84 -1.02 -4.12
C LEU A 70 -5.23 -2.20 -3.36
N ASP A 71 -3.95 -2.47 -3.63
CA ASP A 71 -3.12 -3.35 -2.81
C ASP A 71 -2.34 -2.52 -1.81
N VAL A 72 -2.84 -2.47 -0.58
CA VAL A 72 -2.25 -1.67 0.48
C VAL A 72 -1.46 -2.55 1.42
N LEU A 73 -0.21 -2.15 1.64
CA LEU A 73 0.63 -2.64 2.71
C LEU A 73 0.57 -1.63 3.85
N LEU A 74 -0.02 -2.02 4.97
CA LEU A 74 -0.19 -1.23 6.17
C LEU A 74 0.61 -1.88 7.30
N ILE A 75 1.36 -1.07 8.03
CA ILE A 75 2.08 -1.50 9.24
C ILE A 75 1.59 -0.63 10.38
N TYR A 76 1.13 -1.25 11.46
CA TYR A 76 0.68 -0.54 12.65
C TYR A 76 1.27 -1.19 13.90
N CYS A 77 1.64 -0.37 14.87
CA CYS A 77 2.29 -0.78 16.10
C CYS A 77 1.58 -0.19 17.32
N SER A 78 1.63 -0.94 18.42
CA SER A 78 0.97 -0.57 19.66
C SER A 78 1.81 0.30 20.60
N VAL A 79 3.14 0.43 20.38
CA VAL A 79 4.00 1.24 21.24
C VAL A 79 4.67 2.35 20.44
N TYR A 80 4.57 3.57 20.99
CA TYR A 80 5.32 4.74 20.54
C TYR A 80 6.26 5.22 21.63
N SER A 81 7.56 5.27 21.34
CA SER A 81 8.62 5.65 22.28
C SER A 81 9.15 7.07 22.06
N GLY A 82 8.32 7.97 21.51
CA GLY A 82 8.66 9.38 21.36
C GLY A 82 9.22 9.74 19.98
N THR A 83 10.03 8.87 19.36
CA THR A 83 10.43 9.00 17.95
C THR A 83 10.21 7.73 17.16
N SER A 84 10.24 6.56 17.79
CA SER A 84 10.15 5.27 17.10
C SER A 84 8.83 4.54 17.38
N CYS A 85 8.45 3.69 16.42
CA CYS A 85 7.36 2.74 16.50
C CYS A 85 7.89 1.36 16.79
N GLN A 86 7.42 0.74 17.87
CA GLN A 86 7.96 -0.53 18.36
C GLN A 86 6.90 -1.36 19.08
N GLY A 87 7.36 -2.44 19.70
CA GLY A 87 6.50 -3.40 20.39
C GLY A 87 5.76 -4.29 19.40
N PRO A 88 4.58 -4.81 19.80
CA PRO A 88 3.74 -5.59 18.90
C PRO A 88 3.31 -4.75 17.70
N CYS A 89 3.74 -5.18 16.52
CA CYS A 89 3.36 -4.60 15.24
C CYS A 89 2.62 -5.63 14.40
N THR A 90 1.67 -5.16 13.60
CA THR A 90 0.97 -5.97 12.62
C THR A 90 1.20 -5.39 11.24
N VAL A 91 1.47 -6.28 10.29
CA VAL A 91 1.56 -5.98 8.88
C VAL A 91 0.34 -6.57 8.19
N TYR A 92 -0.49 -5.68 7.66
CA TYR A 92 -1.62 -6.02 6.82
C TYR A 92 -1.25 -5.82 5.35
N ARG A 93 -1.52 -6.82 4.52
CA ARG A 93 -1.56 -6.67 3.07
C ARG A 93 -2.95 -7.03 2.59
N GLY A 94 -3.63 -6.12 1.92
CA GLY A 94 -4.95 -6.44 1.39
C GLY A 94 -5.61 -5.32 0.62
N GLY A 95 -6.90 -5.55 0.35
CA GLY A 95 -7.77 -4.71 -0.47
C GLY A 95 -8.36 -3.54 0.27
N ALA A 96 -9.23 -2.82 -0.44
CA ALA A 96 -10.07 -1.82 0.20
C ALA A 96 -10.96 -2.47 1.28
N GLY A 97 -11.08 -1.83 2.43
CA GLY A 97 -11.85 -2.33 3.55
C GLY A 97 -11.57 -1.64 4.87
N CYS A 98 -12.42 -1.91 5.85
CA CYS A 98 -12.22 -1.49 7.23
C CYS A 98 -11.46 -2.57 8.02
N ILE A 99 -10.43 -2.16 8.75
CA ILE A 99 -9.59 -3.05 9.54
C ILE A 99 -9.64 -2.59 10.99
N GLU A 100 -9.99 -3.50 11.90
CA GLU A 100 -9.84 -3.26 13.33
C GLU A 100 -8.37 -3.33 13.72
N THR A 101 -7.88 -2.25 14.33
CA THR A 101 -6.48 -2.06 14.71
C THR A 101 -6.40 -1.54 16.16
N PRO A 102 -7.04 -2.24 17.13
CA PRO A 102 -7.15 -1.74 18.50
C PRO A 102 -5.76 -1.48 19.11
N SER A 103 -5.69 -0.42 19.93
CA SER A 103 -4.45 -0.02 20.62
C SER A 103 -3.30 0.35 19.68
N THR A 104 -3.59 0.76 18.45
CA THR A 104 -2.58 1.30 17.54
C THR A 104 -2.18 2.69 18.02
N ASN A 105 -0.87 2.91 18.14
CA ASN A 105 -0.31 4.21 18.52
C ASN A 105 0.53 4.83 17.41
N CYS A 106 0.93 4.05 16.42
CA CYS A 106 1.52 4.58 15.22
C CYS A 106 1.39 3.62 14.05
N LEU A 107 1.38 4.18 12.84
CA LEU A 107 1.21 3.40 11.62
C LEU A 107 1.90 4.04 10.41
N LYS A 108 2.17 3.23 9.40
CA LYS A 108 2.59 3.67 8.06
C LYS A 108 1.94 2.78 7.00
N ALA A 109 1.69 3.34 5.83
CA ALA A 109 1.04 2.61 4.75
C ALA A 109 1.60 2.96 3.37
N SER A 110 1.40 2.06 2.42
CA SER A 110 1.74 2.24 0.99
C SER A 110 0.68 3.04 0.22
N ALA A 111 -0.37 3.50 0.89
CA ALA A 111 -1.45 4.29 0.33
C ALA A 111 -1.97 5.26 1.39
N ASN A 112 -2.66 6.32 0.96
CA ASN A 112 -3.32 7.20 1.89
C ASN A 112 -4.55 6.52 2.48
N VAL A 113 -4.47 6.14 3.75
CA VAL A 113 -5.55 5.49 4.52
C VAL A 113 -6.13 6.48 5.52
N SER A 114 -7.35 6.23 5.99
CA SER A 114 -7.91 6.97 7.13
C SER A 114 -7.76 6.15 8.40
N PHE A 115 -7.27 6.74 9.48
CA PHE A 115 -7.18 6.11 10.80
C PHE A 115 -8.19 6.76 11.74
N CYS A 116 -8.91 5.94 12.49
CA CYS A 116 -10.06 6.35 13.28
C CYS A 116 -9.89 5.93 14.73
N PHE A 117 -10.35 6.77 15.66
CA PHE A 117 -10.28 6.48 17.10
C PHE A 117 -11.40 5.54 17.57
N LEU A 118 -12.46 5.40 16.78
CA LEU A 118 -13.54 4.44 17.00
C LEU A 118 -13.37 3.19 16.14
N GLY A 119 -13.99 2.10 16.58
CA GLY A 119 -14.08 0.87 15.80
C GLY A 119 -15.04 0.99 14.61
N GLY A 120 -14.96 0.03 13.69
CA GLY A 120 -15.85 -0.12 12.55
C GLY A 120 -15.65 0.88 11.42
N CYS A 121 -14.53 1.63 11.42
CA CYS A 121 -14.24 2.70 10.47
C CYS A 121 -15.42 3.65 10.27
N GLN A 122 -16.21 3.83 11.34
CA GLN A 122 -17.40 4.63 11.29
C GLN A 122 -16.98 6.09 11.15
N THR A 123 -17.55 6.76 10.15
CA THR A 123 -17.70 8.20 10.19
C THR A 123 -18.89 8.48 11.11
N GLY A 124 -18.73 8.32 12.42
CA GLY A 124 -19.75 8.80 13.36
C GLY A 124 -19.89 10.31 13.23
N ASP A 125 -21.03 10.83 13.69
CA ASP A 125 -21.48 12.23 13.70
C ASP A 125 -20.75 13.19 12.72
N PRO A 126 -21.40 13.73 11.68
CA PRO A 126 -20.77 14.64 10.72
C PRO A 126 -20.13 15.89 11.35
N ASN A 127 -20.38 16.16 12.64
CA ASN A 127 -19.81 17.27 13.40
C ASN A 127 -18.55 16.90 14.21
N VAL A 128 -18.11 15.64 14.21
CA VAL A 128 -16.90 15.19 14.90
C VAL A 128 -15.97 14.50 13.90
N ALA A 129 -14.78 15.04 13.68
CA ALA A 129 -13.77 14.36 12.88
C ALA A 129 -13.24 13.13 13.64
N GLN A 130 -13.87 11.97 13.41
CA GLN A 130 -13.53 10.71 14.10
C GLN A 130 -12.39 9.93 13.43
N CYS A 131 -12.01 10.37 12.22
CA CYS A 131 -10.95 9.79 11.43
C CYS A 131 -10.07 10.90 10.85
N HIS A 132 -8.79 10.61 10.70
CA HIS A 132 -7.82 11.46 10.03
C HIS A 132 -7.16 10.70 8.89
N VAL A 133 -6.81 11.41 7.82
CA VAL A 133 -6.08 10.83 6.70
C VAL A 133 -4.59 10.76 7.03
N LEU A 134 -3.92 9.68 6.63
CA LEU A 134 -2.50 9.48 6.88
C LEU A 134 -1.62 10.57 6.25
N SER A 135 -2.03 11.11 5.10
CA SER A 135 -1.35 12.21 4.44
C SER A 135 -1.28 13.49 5.28
N SER A 136 -2.20 13.69 6.22
CA SER A 136 -2.20 14.83 7.15
C SER A 136 -1.50 14.51 8.46
N CYS A 137 -0.57 13.55 8.47
CA CYS A 137 0.19 13.18 9.66
C CYS A 137 0.83 14.39 10.34
N GLY A 138 0.38 14.71 11.56
CA GLY A 138 0.90 15.84 12.33
C GLY A 138 2.29 15.56 12.90
N THR A 139 2.44 14.43 13.60
CA THR A 139 3.71 14.04 14.22
C THR A 139 4.29 12.82 13.50
N LYS A 140 5.35 13.07 12.73
CA LYS A 140 6.11 12.00 12.07
C LYS A 140 7.07 11.34 13.06
N ALA A 141 7.13 10.03 12.98
CA ALA A 141 8.05 9.17 13.68
C ALA A 141 9.16 8.72 12.71
N ASP A 142 10.20 8.08 13.25
CA ASP A 142 11.28 7.46 12.49
C ASP A 142 10.74 6.44 11.48
N ASP A 143 11.51 6.14 10.44
CA ASP A 143 11.18 5.16 9.39
C ASP A 143 9.85 5.40 8.62
N GLY A 144 9.41 6.66 8.58
CA GLY A 144 8.22 7.08 7.84
C GLY A 144 6.90 6.76 8.54
N PHE A 145 6.94 6.44 9.84
CA PHE A 145 5.73 6.24 10.63
C PHE A 145 5.04 7.55 10.97
N CYS A 146 3.73 7.46 11.18
CA CYS A 146 2.92 8.52 11.76
C CYS A 146 2.52 8.15 13.18
N PHE A 147 2.70 9.06 14.13
CA PHE A 147 2.14 8.94 15.46
C PHE A 147 0.62 9.14 15.41
N THR A 148 -0.12 8.10 15.76
CA THR A 148 -1.58 8.00 15.63
C THR A 148 -2.16 7.38 16.90
N PRO A 149 -2.06 8.09 18.04
CA PRO A 149 -2.39 7.53 19.35
C PRO A 149 -3.85 7.08 19.44
N ASN A 150 -4.09 5.94 20.07
CA ASN A 150 -5.44 5.38 20.27
C ASN A 150 -6.23 5.18 18.97
N THR A 151 -5.56 4.85 17.87
CA THR A 151 -6.24 4.38 16.66
C THR A 151 -6.86 3.02 16.97
N THR A 152 -8.13 2.86 16.60
CA THR A 152 -8.92 1.66 16.84
C THR A 152 -9.30 0.98 15.53
N SER A 153 -9.47 1.75 14.44
CA SER A 153 -9.72 1.18 13.12
C SER A 153 -9.01 1.97 12.02
N VAL A 154 -8.70 1.29 10.91
CA VAL A 154 -8.09 1.90 9.72
C VAL A 154 -8.95 1.57 8.53
N ASN A 155 -9.40 2.61 7.83
CA ASN A 155 -10.09 2.49 6.58
C ASN A 155 -9.10 2.56 5.43
N VAL A 156 -8.92 1.43 4.78
CA VAL A 156 -8.16 1.29 3.55
C VAL A 156 -9.15 1.52 2.42
N ILE A 157 -9.42 2.76 2.00
CA ILE A 157 -10.27 2.99 0.84
C ILE A 157 -9.38 3.13 -0.39
N GLY A 158 -9.62 2.28 -1.38
CA GLY A 158 -9.22 2.57 -2.75
C GLY A 158 -10.21 3.49 -3.39
N GLY A 159 -9.87 4.79 -3.44
CA GLY A 159 -10.59 5.77 -4.23
C GLY A 159 -12.05 5.98 -3.82
N ASP A 160 -12.34 7.19 -3.36
CA ASP A 160 -13.67 7.77 -3.20
C ASP A 160 -14.41 7.47 -1.89
N PHE A 161 -14.64 8.54 -1.14
CA PHE A 161 -15.54 8.57 0.00
C PHE A 161 -16.96 8.49 -0.54
N VAL A 162 -17.48 7.28 -0.75
CA VAL A 162 -18.92 7.13 -0.92
C VAL A 162 -19.54 7.28 0.47
N THR A 163 -20.00 8.50 0.75
CA THR A 163 -21.01 8.78 1.76
C THR A 163 -22.18 7.85 1.53
N VAL A 164 -22.37 6.87 2.41
CA VAL A 164 -23.63 6.13 2.47
C VAL A 164 -24.61 7.07 3.16
N ALA A 165 -25.48 7.68 2.34
CA ALA A 165 -26.63 8.46 2.78
C ALA A 165 -27.68 7.59 3.48
#